data_AF-A0A9D4PW68-F1
#
_entry.id   AF-A0A9D4PW68-F1
#
_cell.length_a   1.000
_cell.length_b   1.000
_cell.length_c   1.000
_cell.angle_alpha   90.00
_cell.angle_beta   90.00
_cell.angle_gamma   90.00
#
_symmetry.space_group_name_H-M   'P 1'
#
loop_
_entity.id
_entity.type
_entity.pdbx_description
1 polymer ?
#
loop_
_entity_poly.entity_id
_entity_poly.type
_entity_poly.pdbx_seq_one_letter_code
_entity_poly.pdbx_strand_id
1 'polypeptide(L)'
;MMQKITGAAHALGRVGKPEEVARCIAFLASDDASFVTGINMPVDGGLLLLSGFPRFENQFNKLNIPQSHMITEIDYNSIVLYGSTSFAIDKKSPTMLRNNGEKLEVVYEKSISSGIDIVRVSILYNGV
;
A
#
# COMPACT_ATOMS: atom_id res chain seq x y z
N MET A 1 16.22 10.48 -8.65
CA MET A 1 16.73 9.45 -7.72
C MET A 1 15.61 8.52 -7.25
N MET A 2 14.45 9.05 -6.84
CA MET A 2 13.31 8.26 -6.32
C MET A 2 12.62 7.34 -7.35
N GLN A 3 12.35 7.78 -8.59
CA GLN A 3 11.78 6.90 -9.63
C GLN A 3 12.64 5.67 -9.94
N LYS A 4 13.97 5.78 -9.77
CA LYS A 4 14.89 4.64 -9.90
C LYS A 4 14.77 3.67 -8.71
N ILE A 5 14.50 4.17 -7.51
CA ILE A 5 14.37 3.36 -6.29
C ILE A 5 13.04 2.60 -6.28
N THR A 6 11.91 3.25 -6.58
CA THR A 6 10.59 2.58 -6.64
C THR A 6 10.40 1.76 -7.92
N GLY A 7 11.02 2.16 -9.03
CA GLY A 7 10.99 1.42 -10.28
C GLY A 7 11.69 0.06 -10.20
N ALA A 8 12.78 -0.05 -9.44
CA ALA A 8 13.54 -1.29 -9.29
C ALA A 8 12.74 -2.45 -8.66
N ALA A 9 11.67 -2.14 -7.92
CA ALA A 9 10.79 -3.15 -7.35
C ALA A 9 9.83 -3.77 -8.39
N HIS A 10 9.62 -3.10 -9.52
CA HIS A 10 8.77 -3.57 -10.61
C HIS A 10 9.64 -4.27 -11.65
N ALA A 11 9.15 -5.36 -12.24
CA ALA A 11 9.88 -6.06 -13.32
C ALA A 11 10.13 -5.16 -14.54
N LEU A 12 9.27 -4.17 -14.75
CA LEU A 12 9.45 -3.15 -15.78
C LEU A 12 10.50 -2.08 -15.44
N GLY A 13 11.09 -2.10 -14.24
CA GLY A 13 12.16 -1.17 -13.82
C GLY A 13 11.69 0.28 -13.63
N ARG A 14 10.37 0.52 -13.64
CA ARG A 14 9.76 1.85 -13.51
C ARG A 14 8.43 1.79 -12.78
N VAL A 15 8.01 2.92 -12.24
CA VAL A 15 6.66 3.10 -11.69
C VAL A 15 5.65 3.12 -12.83
N GLY A 16 4.48 2.51 -12.60
CA GLY A 16 3.34 2.57 -13.51
C GLY A 16 2.78 3.98 -13.66
N LYS A 17 2.23 4.29 -14.82
CA LYS A 17 1.49 5.53 -15.08
C LYS A 17 -0.01 5.32 -14.82
N PRO A 18 -0.76 6.36 -14.41
CA PRO A 18 -2.21 6.25 -14.21
C PRO A 18 -2.96 5.71 -15.43
N GLU A 19 -2.50 6.02 -16.65
CA GLU A 19 -3.16 5.57 -17.88
C GLU A 19 -3.03 4.06 -18.08
N GLU A 20 -2.02 3.42 -17.51
CA GLU A 20 -1.87 1.95 -17.56
C GLU A 20 -2.95 1.25 -16.72
N VAL A 21 -3.29 1.80 -15.56
CA VAL A 21 -4.40 1.33 -14.73
C VAL A 21 -5.73 1.61 -15.43
N ALA A 22 -5.92 2.82 -15.96
CA ALA A 22 -7.15 3.21 -16.64
C ALA A 22 -7.47 2.32 -17.86
N ARG A 23 -6.47 1.95 -18.66
CA ARG A 23 -6.66 1.02 -19.79
C ARG A 23 -7.10 -0.37 -19.34
N CYS A 24 -6.56 -0.85 -18.23
CA CYS A 24 -6.93 -2.14 -17.65
C CYS A 24 -8.39 -2.16 -17.18
N ILE A 25 -8.82 -1.07 -16.52
CA ILE A 25 -10.22 -0.86 -16.12
C ILE A 25 -11.12 -0.79 -17.36
N ALA A 26 -10.72 -0.04 -18.38
CA ALA A 26 -11.50 0.10 -19.62
C ALA A 26 -11.70 -1.26 -20.32
N PHE A 27 -10.66 -2.12 -20.37
CA PHE A 27 -10.78 -3.49 -20.86
C PHE A 27 -11.79 -4.30 -20.03
N LEU A 28 -11.66 -4.30 -18.70
CA LEU A 28 -12.58 -5.04 -17.82
C LEU A 28 -14.03 -4.57 -17.90
N ALA A 29 -14.26 -3.30 -18.23
CA ALA A 29 -15.58 -2.73 -18.42
C ALA A 29 -16.16 -2.95 -19.83
N SER A 30 -15.37 -3.49 -20.76
CA SER A 30 -15.77 -3.70 -22.16
C SER A 30 -16.29 -5.12 -22.41
N ASP A 31 -16.98 -5.30 -23.55
CA ASP A 31 -17.48 -6.62 -24.00
C ASP A 31 -16.34 -7.63 -24.27
N ASP A 32 -15.12 -7.15 -24.52
CA ASP A 32 -13.93 -8.00 -24.72
C ASP A 32 -13.58 -8.81 -23.45
N ALA A 33 -14.02 -8.36 -22.27
CA ALA A 33 -13.84 -9.06 -21.00
C ALA A 33 -15.05 -9.96 -20.63
N SER A 34 -15.97 -10.25 -21.55
CA SER A 34 -17.23 -10.96 -21.29
C SER A 34 -17.11 -12.36 -20.64
N PHE A 35 -15.94 -13.00 -20.71
CA PHE A 35 -15.68 -14.29 -20.05
C PHE A 35 -14.71 -14.20 -18.85
N VAL A 36 -14.33 -12.99 -18.45
CA VAL A 36 -13.44 -12.74 -17.31
C VAL A 36 -14.28 -12.55 -16.06
N THR A 37 -14.22 -13.53 -15.15
CA THR A 37 -14.97 -13.49 -13.88
C THR A 37 -14.13 -14.05 -12.74
N GLY A 38 -14.30 -13.50 -11.54
CA GLY A 38 -13.70 -14.01 -10.31
C GLY A 38 -12.17 -13.88 -10.20
N ILE A 39 -11.53 -13.04 -11.02
CA ILE A 39 -10.08 -12.82 -10.97
C ILE A 39 -9.72 -11.52 -10.24
N ASN A 40 -8.57 -11.52 -9.56
CA ASN A 40 -7.86 -10.31 -9.20
C ASN A 40 -6.78 -10.06 -10.27
N MET A 41 -6.91 -9.01 -11.07
CA MET A 41 -5.93 -8.68 -12.11
C MET A 41 -4.95 -7.60 -11.62
N PRO A 42 -3.71 -7.96 -11.24
CA PRO A 42 -2.73 -6.98 -10.79
C PRO A 42 -2.23 -6.09 -11.95
N VAL A 43 -2.13 -4.79 -11.69
CA VAL A 43 -1.56 -3.79 -12.62
C VAL A 43 -0.37 -3.12 -11.95
N ASP A 44 0.65 -3.92 -11.68
CA ASP A 44 1.73 -3.57 -10.74
C ASP A 44 3.12 -3.69 -11.37
N GLY A 45 3.21 -3.77 -12.71
CA GLY A 45 4.47 -3.91 -13.42
C GLY A 45 5.30 -5.14 -13.03
N GLY A 46 4.68 -6.20 -12.49
CA GLY A 46 5.35 -7.43 -12.06
C GLY A 46 5.90 -7.38 -10.63
N LEU A 47 5.50 -6.40 -9.83
CA LEU A 47 5.92 -6.24 -8.44
C LEU A 47 5.60 -7.47 -7.58
N LEU A 48 4.38 -8.01 -7.66
CA LEU A 48 3.95 -9.19 -6.89
C LEU A 48 4.70 -10.46 -7.29
N LEU A 49 5.17 -10.54 -8.54
CA LEU A 49 5.96 -11.66 -9.04
C LEU A 49 7.40 -11.62 -8.48
N LEU A 50 8.01 -10.43 -8.44
CA LEU A 50 9.37 -10.25 -7.92
C LEU A 50 9.46 -10.27 -6.40
N SER A 51 8.43 -9.80 -5.70
CA SER A 51 8.41 -9.80 -4.24
C SER A 51 8.15 -11.19 -3.66
N GLY A 52 7.73 -12.15 -4.49
CA GLY A 52 7.16 -13.43 -4.06
C GLY A 52 5.84 -13.19 -3.32
N PHE A 53 4.88 -14.12 -3.39
CA PHE A 53 3.77 -14.07 -2.43
C PHE A 53 4.40 -14.07 -1.02
N PRO A 54 4.28 -12.99 -0.24
CA PRO A 54 4.84 -12.99 1.09
C PRO A 54 4.06 -14.06 1.84
N ARG A 55 4.73 -15.13 2.28
CA ARG A 55 4.16 -15.93 3.37
C ARG A 55 3.82 -14.94 4.47
N PHE A 56 2.58 -14.93 4.94
CA PHE A 56 2.03 -13.95 5.89
C PHE A 56 2.77 -13.85 7.23
N GLU A 57 3.90 -14.54 7.40
CA GLU A 57 4.69 -14.62 8.62
C GLU A 57 5.44 -13.31 8.95
N ASN A 58 5.54 -12.35 8.01
CA ASN A 58 6.47 -11.20 8.15
C ASN A 58 5.85 -9.80 8.04
N GLN A 59 4.53 -9.64 8.22
CA GLN A 59 3.85 -8.33 8.03
C GLN A 59 4.26 -7.24 9.03
N PHE A 60 4.82 -7.61 10.19
CA PHE A 60 5.24 -6.69 11.25
C PHE A 60 6.74 -6.35 11.22
N ASN A 61 7.49 -6.87 10.24
CA ASN A 61 8.91 -6.55 10.12
C ASN A 61 9.08 -5.08 9.76
N LYS A 62 9.90 -4.39 10.55
CA LYS A 62 10.23 -2.98 10.29
C LYS A 62 11.15 -2.90 9.07
N LEU A 63 10.97 -1.85 8.26
CA LEU A 63 11.92 -1.50 7.21
C LEU A 63 13.30 -1.25 7.81
N ASN A 64 14.36 -1.60 7.08
CA ASN A 64 15.72 -1.24 7.47
C ASN A 64 15.90 0.28 7.42
N ILE A 65 16.76 0.84 8.27
CA ILE A 65 16.99 2.30 8.37
C ILE A 65 17.21 2.97 7.00
N PRO A 66 18.02 2.41 6.06
CA PRO A 66 18.21 3.04 4.75
C PRO A 66 16.95 3.07 3.86
N GLN A 67 15.94 2.26 4.17
CA GLN A 67 14.67 2.21 3.44
C GLN A 67 13.60 3.11 4.10
N SER A 68 13.81 3.50 5.35
CA SER A 68 12.85 4.27 6.15
C SER A 68 13.30 5.72 6.28
N HIS A 69 12.73 6.59 5.45
CA HIS A 69 12.87 8.04 5.59
C HIS A 69 11.63 8.57 6.34
N MET A 70 11.76 8.84 7.64
CA MET A 70 10.71 9.53 8.39
C MET A 70 10.69 11.00 8.00
N ILE A 71 9.86 11.34 7.03
CA ILE A 71 9.66 12.71 6.54
C ILE A 71 8.81 13.52 7.53
N THR A 72 7.99 12.85 8.34
CA THR A 72 7.14 13.46 9.38
C THR A 72 7.08 12.53 10.60
N GLU A 73 6.49 12.99 11.69
CA GLU A 73 6.12 12.14 12.83
C GLU A 73 5.15 11.02 12.43
N ILE A 74 5.04 9.98 13.27
CA ILE A 74 4.07 8.88 13.10
C ILE A 74 2.65 9.44 13.22
N ASP A 75 1.82 9.12 12.24
CA ASP A 75 0.39 9.46 12.26
C ASP A 75 -0.42 8.16 12.37
N TYR A 76 -1.11 8.00 13.50
CA TYR A 76 -1.94 6.82 13.77
C TYR A 76 -3.23 6.78 12.94
N ASN A 77 -3.64 7.92 12.38
CA ASN A 77 -4.80 8.03 11.51
C ASN A 77 -4.44 7.85 10.03
N SER A 78 -3.15 7.68 9.72
CA SER A 78 -2.66 7.44 8.36
C SER A 78 -3.39 6.27 7.70
N ILE A 79 -3.75 6.44 6.43
CA ILE A 79 -4.49 5.45 5.64
C ILE A 79 -3.65 4.19 5.39
N VAL A 80 -2.32 4.31 5.43
CA VAL A 80 -1.39 3.18 5.25
C VAL A 80 -1.13 2.40 6.55
N LEU A 81 -1.62 2.87 7.69
CA LEU A 81 -1.46 2.17 8.96
C LEU A 81 -2.59 1.15 9.17
N TYR A 82 -2.24 -0.09 9.48
CA TYR A 82 -3.17 -1.17 9.81
C TYR A 82 -4.04 -0.86 11.06
N GLY A 83 -5.18 -1.53 11.16
CA GLY A 83 -6.07 -1.47 12.33
C GLY A 83 -5.67 -2.45 13.43
N SER A 84 -6.24 -2.28 14.62
CA SER A 84 -5.81 -3.00 15.84
C SER A 84 -5.87 -4.53 15.75
N THR A 85 -6.79 -5.11 14.97
CA THR A 85 -6.98 -6.57 14.85
C THR A 85 -6.42 -7.15 13.54
N SER A 86 -5.63 -6.38 12.80
CA SER A 86 -5.09 -6.80 11.50
C SER A 86 -4.25 -8.07 11.67
N PHE A 87 -4.54 -9.08 10.86
CA PHE A 87 -3.89 -10.41 10.90
C PHE A 87 -4.08 -11.23 12.20
N ALA A 88 -4.99 -10.82 13.09
CA ALA A 88 -5.34 -11.64 14.25
C ALA A 88 -6.02 -12.95 13.81
N ILE A 89 -5.56 -14.09 14.35
CA ILE A 89 -6.11 -15.42 14.06
C ILE A 89 -7.61 -15.49 14.40
N ASP A 90 -8.00 -14.89 15.52
CA ASP A 90 -9.36 -14.86 16.03
C ASP A 90 -10.19 -13.66 15.53
N LYS A 91 -9.58 -12.77 14.73
CA LYS A 91 -10.13 -11.48 14.27
C LYS A 91 -10.59 -10.53 15.37
N LYS A 92 -10.20 -10.75 16.64
CA LYS A 92 -10.68 -10.01 17.81
C LYS A 92 -9.55 -9.49 18.68
N SER A 93 -8.50 -10.28 18.86
CA SER A 93 -7.34 -9.92 19.66
C SER A 93 -6.54 -8.82 18.99
N PRO A 94 -6.10 -7.78 19.72
CA PRO A 94 -5.28 -6.75 19.14
C PRO A 94 -3.87 -7.29 18.83
N THR A 95 -3.39 -7.06 17.61
CA THR A 95 -2.01 -7.32 17.18
C THR A 95 -1.14 -6.07 17.24
N MET A 96 -1.77 -4.90 17.33
CA MET A 96 -1.10 -3.60 17.39
C MET A 96 -1.97 -2.55 18.07
N LEU A 97 -1.34 -1.70 18.85
CA LEU A 97 -1.95 -0.62 19.63
C LEU A 97 -1.14 0.66 19.45
N ARG A 98 -1.76 1.80 19.74
CA ARG A 98 -1.02 3.06 19.93
C ARG A 98 -0.05 2.91 21.12
N ASN A 99 0.99 3.75 21.18
CA ASN A 99 1.93 3.73 22.30
C ASN A 99 1.27 3.96 23.68
N ASN A 100 0.11 4.62 23.72
CA ASN A 100 -0.69 4.83 24.92
C ASN A 100 -1.66 3.66 25.24
N GLY A 101 -1.65 2.58 24.45
CA GLY A 101 -2.51 1.41 24.61
C GLY A 101 -3.87 1.48 23.91
N GLU A 102 -4.23 2.59 23.29
CA GLU A 102 -5.51 2.74 22.58
C GLU A 102 -5.54 1.92 21.28
N LYS A 103 -6.76 1.50 20.91
CA LYS A 103 -6.98 0.76 19.66
C LYS A 103 -6.83 1.66 18.44
N LEU A 104 -6.31 1.07 17.37
CA LEU A 104 -6.27 1.66 16.04
C LEU A 104 -7.55 1.30 15.27
N GLU A 105 -8.11 2.31 14.60
CA GLU A 105 -9.23 2.17 13.67
C GLU A 105 -8.83 1.33 12.46
N VAL A 106 -9.80 0.62 11.89
CA VAL A 106 -9.62 -0.16 10.67
C VAL A 106 -9.55 0.76 9.45
N VAL A 107 -8.79 0.34 8.44
CA VAL A 107 -8.43 1.19 7.28
C VAL A 107 -9.65 1.79 6.57
N TYR A 108 -10.73 1.03 6.43
CA TYR A 108 -11.95 1.47 5.72
C TYR A 108 -12.87 2.38 6.55
N GLU A 109 -12.59 2.54 7.85
CA GLU A 109 -13.29 3.53 8.70
C GLU A 109 -12.51 4.84 8.82
N LYS A 110 -11.24 4.87 8.40
CA LYS A 110 -10.41 6.07 8.44
C LYS A 110 -10.89 7.09 7.42
N SER A 111 -11.08 8.33 7.86
CA SER A 111 -11.28 9.44 6.95
C SER A 111 -9.97 9.76 6.22
N ILE A 112 -10.02 9.81 4.88
CA ILE A 112 -8.90 10.14 3.99
C ILE A 112 -8.32 11.56 4.27
N SER A 113 -9.05 12.37 5.05
CA SER A 113 -8.68 13.74 5.41
C SER A 113 -7.59 13.89 6.48
N SER A 114 -6.97 12.81 7.00
CA SER A 114 -5.89 12.92 8.00
C SER A 114 -4.62 13.48 7.34
N GLY A 115 -4.42 14.79 7.50
CA GLY A 115 -3.64 15.65 6.63
C GLY A 115 -2.14 15.42 6.50
N ILE A 116 -1.55 14.36 7.06
CA ILE A 116 -0.12 14.07 6.86
C ILE A 116 0.16 13.27 5.60
N ASP A 117 -0.73 12.36 5.18
CA ASP A 117 -0.45 11.46 4.07
C ASP A 117 -0.40 12.21 2.74
N ILE A 118 -1.28 13.20 2.59
CA ILE A 118 -1.27 14.13 1.44
C ILE A 118 0.05 14.90 1.39
N VAL A 119 0.55 15.37 2.54
CA VAL A 119 1.82 16.10 2.63
C VAL A 119 2.99 15.17 2.28
N ARG A 120 3.01 13.95 2.82
CA ARG A 120 4.06 12.95 2.52
C ARG A 120 4.08 12.59 1.05
N VAL A 121 2.92 12.38 0.42
CA VAL A 121 2.81 12.14 -1.02
C VAL A 121 3.33 13.34 -1.79
N SER A 122 2.95 14.57 -1.43
CA SER A 122 3.45 15.77 -2.09
C SER A 122 4.99 15.87 -2.02
N ILE A 123 5.59 15.69 -0.84
CA ILE A 123 7.04 15.70 -0.67
C ILE A 123 7.71 14.57 -1.47
N LEU A 124 7.11 13.38 -1.49
CA LEU A 124 7.63 12.22 -2.20
C LEU A 124 7.71 12.45 -3.72
N TYR A 125 6.72 13.11 -4.31
CA TYR A 125 6.62 13.32 -5.75
C TYR A 125 7.28 14.62 -6.23
N ASN A 126 7.23 15.68 -5.43
CA ASN A 126 7.67 17.02 -5.86
C ASN A 126 9.03 17.40 -5.28
N GLY A 127 9.52 16.69 -4.26
CA GLY A 127 10.57 17.23 -3.38
C GLY A 127 10.00 18.37 -2.52
N VAL A 128 10.75 18.79 -1.50
CA VAL A 128 10.47 20.04 -0.78
C VAL A 128 10.85 21.22 -1.67
#